data_AF-C7NKH5-F1
#
_entry.id   AF-C7NKH5-F1
#
_cell.length_a   1.000
_cell.length_b   1.000
_cell.length_c   1.000
_cell.angle_alpha   90.00
_cell.angle_beta   90.00
_cell.angle_gamma   90.00
#
_symmetry.space_group_name_H-M   'P 1'
#
loop_
_entity.id
_entity.type
_entity.pdbx_description
1 polymer ?
#
loop_
_entity_poly.entity_id
_entity_poly.type
_entity_poly.pdbx_seq_one_letter_code
_entity_poly.pdbx_strand_id
1 'polypeptide(L)'
;MCHTYLGFVREHPRLYDAMFTNPTPLPFADNETPPELTGAFNALTEHVARQAPHIGDAVAAAELLWACCHGLATLQASARIPADRIDEHIGHIDRMITRRGTQGEDPA
;
A
#
# COMPACT_ATOMS: atom_id res chain seq x y z
N MET A 1 0.87 9.01 0.40
CA MET A 1 1.67 7.77 0.34
C MET A 1 1.70 7.17 -1.06
N CYS A 2 0.55 6.84 -1.66
CA CYS A 2 0.49 6.20 -2.98
C CYS A 2 1.25 6.95 -4.09
N HIS A 3 1.15 8.29 -4.15
CA HIS A 3 1.95 9.07 -5.11
C HIS A 3 3.45 8.90 -4.94
N THR A 4 3.94 8.93 -3.71
CA THR A 4 5.36 8.71 -3.38
C THR A 4 5.79 7.30 -3.78
N TYR A 5 4.97 6.30 -3.46
CA TYR A 5 5.22 4.91 -3.83
C TYR A 5 5.32 4.74 -5.35
N LEU A 6 4.35 5.24 -6.11
CA LEU A 6 4.37 5.19 -7.57
C LEU A 6 5.52 6.03 -8.16
N GLY A 7 5.90 7.13 -7.51
CA GLY A 7 7.08 7.91 -7.85
C GLY A 7 8.35 7.07 -7.82
N PHE A 8 8.58 6.36 -6.72
CA PHE A 8 9.69 5.42 -6.58
C PHE A 8 9.72 4.37 -7.71
N VAL A 9 8.56 3.79 -8.05
CA VAL A 9 8.50 2.80 -9.15
C VAL A 9 8.87 3.41 -10.49
N ARG A 10 8.39 4.62 -10.80
CA ARG A 10 8.73 5.32 -12.06
C ARG A 10 10.21 5.69 -12.13
N GLU A 11 10.79 6.12 -11.01
CA GLU A 11 12.19 6.55 -10.93
C GLU A 11 13.16 5.35 -10.95
N HIS A 12 12.74 4.21 -10.41
CA HIS A 12 13.59 3.03 -10.22
C HIS A 12 12.94 1.70 -10.66
N PRO A 13 12.50 1.56 -11.93
CA PRO A 13 11.72 0.40 -12.38
C PRO A 13 12.48 -0.93 -12.25
N ARG A 14 13.78 -0.97 -12.60
CA ARG A 14 14.60 -2.19 -12.48
C ARG A 14 14.81 -2.63 -11.04
N LEU A 15 14.92 -1.67 -10.11
CA LEU A 15 15.05 -1.96 -8.69
C LEU A 15 13.72 -2.50 -8.16
N TYR A 16 12.60 -1.89 -8.55
CA TYR A 16 11.27 -2.37 -8.20
C TYR A 16 11.03 -3.81 -8.69
N ASP A 17 11.39 -4.12 -9.93
CA ASP A 17 11.30 -5.49 -10.48
C ASP A 17 12.13 -6.48 -9.66
N ALA A 18 13.35 -6.12 -9.28
CA ALA A 18 14.22 -6.95 -8.47
C ALA A 18 13.68 -7.19 -7.05
N MET A 19 13.04 -6.19 -6.45
CA MET A 19 12.51 -6.26 -5.09
C MET A 19 11.19 -7.05 -5.00
N PHE A 20 10.31 -6.96 -6.00
CA PHE A 20 8.92 -7.37 -5.85
C PHE A 20 8.38 -8.30 -6.95
N THR A 21 9.09 -8.44 -8.07
CA THR A 21 8.63 -9.28 -9.20
C THR A 21 9.51 -10.51 -9.35
N ASN A 22 10.82 -10.37 -9.18
CA ASN A 22 11.76 -11.48 -9.26
C ASN A 22 11.71 -12.36 -8.00
N PRO A 23 11.98 -13.67 -8.14
CA PRO A 23 12.16 -14.54 -6.98
C PRO A 23 13.27 -13.99 -6.08
N THR A 24 12.96 -13.85 -4.80
CA THR A 24 13.92 -13.42 -3.78
C THR A 24 14.03 -14.49 -2.70
N PRO A 25 15.24 -14.78 -2.19
CA PRO A 25 15.43 -15.72 -1.09
C PRO A 25 15.12 -15.08 0.27
N LEU A 26 14.78 -13.79 0.31
CA LEU A 26 14.53 -13.08 1.56
C LEU A 26 13.24 -13.58 2.22
N PRO A 27 13.27 -13.94 3.51
CA PRO A 27 12.06 -14.24 4.25
C PRO A 27 11.23 -12.96 4.46
N PHE A 28 9.91 -13.08 4.33
CA PHE A 28 8.94 -12.01 4.57
C PHE A 28 7.88 -12.50 5.55
N ALA A 29 7.40 -11.60 6.41
CA ALA A 29 6.40 -11.90 7.45
C ALA A 29 6.80 -13.09 8.36
N ASP A 30 8.10 -13.28 8.53
CA ASP A 30 8.73 -14.32 9.33
C ASP A 30 9.67 -13.70 10.38
N ASN A 31 10.01 -14.45 11.43
CA ASN A 31 10.96 -14.01 12.46
C ASN A 31 12.37 -13.72 11.90
N GLU A 32 12.74 -14.34 10.79
CA GLU A 32 14.01 -14.11 10.10
C GLU A 32 13.96 -12.94 9.10
N THR A 33 12.84 -12.23 9.00
CA THR A 33 12.69 -11.07 8.11
C THR A 33 13.76 -10.02 8.43
N PRO A 34 14.58 -9.58 7.45
CA PRO A 34 15.59 -8.55 7.66
C PRO A 34 15.01 -7.28 8.31
N PRO A 35 15.76 -6.64 9.24
CA PRO A 35 15.27 -5.49 10.00
C PRO A 35 14.91 -4.30 9.11
N GLU A 36 15.54 -4.15 7.96
CA GLU A 36 15.24 -3.11 6.98
C GLU A 36 13.83 -3.27 6.40
N LEU A 37 13.39 -4.51 6.12
CA LEU A 37 12.07 -4.81 5.59
C LEU A 37 11.00 -4.57 6.66
N THR A 38 11.25 -5.06 7.87
CA THR A 38 10.38 -4.82 9.03
C THR A 38 10.27 -3.33 9.34
N GLY A 39 11.37 -2.59 9.31
CA GLY A 39 11.40 -1.14 9.53
C GLY A 39 10.61 -0.37 8.47
N ALA A 40 10.76 -0.71 7.19
CA ALA A 40 10.01 -0.10 6.10
C ALA A 40 8.49 -0.34 6.24
N PHE A 41 8.10 -1.58 6.61
CA PHE A 41 6.71 -1.91 6.82
C PHE A 41 6.13 -1.23 8.07
N ASN A 42 6.90 -1.14 9.18
CA ASN A 42 6.49 -0.41 10.38
C ASN A 42 6.22 1.07 10.09
N ALA A 43 7.05 1.73 9.27
CA ALA A 43 6.83 3.11 8.87
C ALA A 43 5.50 3.29 8.11
N LEU A 44 5.10 2.29 7.31
CA LEU A 44 3.80 2.28 6.65
C LEU A 44 2.66 2.11 7.65
N THR A 45 2.77 1.16 8.58
CA THR A 45 1.80 0.94 9.67
C THR A 45 1.60 2.19 10.52
N GLU A 46 2.69 2.86 10.91
CA GLU A 46 2.63 4.13 11.64
C GLU A 46 1.94 5.24 10.83
N HIS A 47 2.19 5.30 9.53
CA HIS A 47 1.50 6.25 8.65
C HIS A 47 -0.01 5.98 8.64
N VAL A 48 -0.43 4.73 8.48
CA VAL A 48 -1.85 4.34 8.52
C VAL A 48 -2.47 4.66 9.87
N ALA A 49 -1.83 4.30 10.98
CA ALA A 49 -2.32 4.59 12.33
C ALA A 49 -2.54 6.10 12.57
N ARG A 50 -1.66 6.95 12.01
CA ARG A 50 -1.81 8.42 12.10
C ARG A 50 -2.94 8.96 11.21
N GLN A 51 -3.11 8.42 10.00
CA GLN A 51 -4.09 8.94 9.03
C GLN A 51 -5.50 8.38 9.23
N ALA A 52 -5.62 7.16 9.78
CA ALA A 52 -6.88 6.46 9.98
C ALA A 52 -6.97 5.87 11.41
N PRO A 53 -6.95 6.70 12.47
CA PRO A 53 -6.90 6.22 13.86
C PRO A 53 -8.16 5.47 14.30
N HIS A 54 -9.23 5.51 13.51
CA HIS A 54 -10.46 4.73 13.73
C HIS A 54 -10.34 3.26 13.29
N ILE A 55 -9.30 2.90 12.54
CA ILE A 55 -9.03 1.50 12.18
C ILE A 55 -8.38 0.83 13.38
N GLY A 56 -9.03 -0.20 13.93
CA GLY A 56 -8.52 -0.94 15.09
C GLY A 56 -7.26 -1.77 14.80
N ASP A 57 -7.12 -2.25 13.56
CA ASP A 57 -5.96 -3.02 13.10
C ASP A 57 -5.20 -2.24 12.01
N ALA A 58 -4.24 -1.41 12.44
CA ALA A 58 -3.42 -0.61 11.54
C ALA A 58 -2.48 -1.48 10.68
N VAL A 59 -2.09 -2.66 11.16
CA VAL A 59 -1.22 -3.59 10.43
C VAL A 59 -1.96 -4.13 9.21
N ALA A 60 -3.16 -4.69 9.41
CA ALA A 60 -3.97 -5.20 8.32
C ALA A 60 -4.32 -4.10 7.29
N ALA A 61 -4.59 -2.88 7.74
CA ALA A 61 -4.83 -1.77 6.83
C ALA A 61 -3.56 -1.31 6.08
N ALA A 62 -2.38 -1.41 6.69
CA ALA A 62 -1.11 -1.19 6.02
C ALA A 62 -0.84 -2.25 4.95
N GLU A 63 -1.11 -3.53 5.21
CA GLU A 63 -1.02 -4.60 4.21
C GLU A 63 -1.92 -4.32 3.02
N LEU A 64 -3.17 -3.93 3.27
CA LEU A 64 -4.13 -3.62 2.21
C LEU A 64 -3.68 -2.41 1.38
N LEU A 65 -3.26 -1.33 2.04
CA LEU A 65 -2.75 -0.13 1.38
C LEU A 65 -1.52 -0.46 0.52
N TRP A 66 -0.59 -1.27 1.04
CA TRP A 66 0.59 -1.73 0.33
C TRP A 66 0.23 -2.58 -0.89
N ALA A 67 -0.70 -3.53 -0.74
CA ALA A 67 -1.20 -4.37 -1.82
C ALA A 67 -1.85 -3.53 -2.94
N CYS A 68 -2.65 -2.52 -2.59
CA CYS A 68 -3.24 -1.60 -3.56
C CYS A 68 -2.18 -0.79 -4.31
N CYS A 69 -1.16 -0.28 -3.62
CA CYS A 69 -0.03 0.42 -4.25
C CYS A 69 0.73 -0.49 -5.23
N HIS A 70 1.05 -1.72 -4.82
CA HIS A 70 1.67 -2.72 -5.68
C HIS A 70 0.85 -3.03 -6.92
N GLY A 71 -0.45 -3.29 -6.73
CA GLY A 71 -1.39 -3.55 -7.83
C GLY A 71 -1.43 -2.41 -8.84
N LEU A 72 -1.55 -1.17 -8.37
CA LEU A 72 -1.50 0.00 -9.25
C LEU A 72 -0.17 0.11 -9.99
N ALA A 73 0.96 -0.03 -9.29
CA ALA A 73 2.28 0.09 -9.89
C ALA A 73 2.50 -0.94 -11.00
N THR A 74 2.19 -2.21 -10.74
CA THR A 74 2.37 -3.31 -11.69
C THR A 74 1.40 -3.22 -12.88
N LEU A 75 0.15 -2.86 -12.64
CA LEU A 75 -0.84 -2.72 -13.71
C LEU A 75 -0.61 -1.46 -14.56
N GLN A 76 -0.13 -0.37 -13.97
CA GLN A 76 0.29 0.82 -14.69
C GLN A 76 1.53 0.52 -15.56
N ALA A 77 2.55 -0.12 -15.00
CA ALA A 77 3.78 -0.46 -15.73
C ALA A 77 3.53 -1.38 -16.93
N SER A 78 2.52 -2.25 -16.83
CA SER A 78 2.10 -3.13 -17.93
C SER A 78 1.01 -2.54 -18.85
N ALA A 79 0.71 -1.24 -18.72
CA ALA A 79 -0.31 -0.53 -19.49
C ALA A 79 -1.72 -1.16 -19.40
N ARG A 80 -2.01 -1.86 -18.30
CA ARG A 80 -3.33 -2.47 -18.00
C ARG A 80 -4.26 -1.53 -17.23
N ILE A 81 -3.72 -0.44 -16.69
CA ILE A 81 -4.48 0.71 -16.19
C ILE A 81 -3.99 1.96 -16.95
N PRO A 82 -4.90 2.72 -17.58
CA PRO A 82 -4.57 4.00 -18.21
C PRO A 82 -3.94 5.00 -17.23
N ALA A 83 -2.89 5.70 -17.67
CA ALA A 83 -2.13 6.62 -16.81
C ALA A 83 -2.98 7.79 -16.29
N ASP A 84 -3.98 8.23 -17.05
CA ASP A 84 -4.92 9.30 -16.70
C ASP A 84 -5.93 8.91 -15.62
N ARG A 85 -6.03 7.62 -15.27
CA ARG A 85 -6.90 7.10 -14.20
C ARG A 85 -6.18 6.90 -12.87
N ILE A 86 -4.87 7.08 -12.81
CA ILE A 86 -4.08 6.77 -11.61
C ILE A 86 -4.51 7.62 -10.41
N ASP A 87 -4.69 8.92 -10.60
CA ASP A 87 -5.11 9.82 -9.51
C ASP A 87 -6.51 9.49 -8.98
N GLU A 88 -7.42 9.08 -9.87
CA GLU A 88 -8.75 8.61 -9.49
C GLU A 88 -8.65 7.36 -8.60
N HIS A 89 -7.85 6.36 -8.99
CA HIS A 89 -7.65 5.15 -8.21
C HIS A 89 -6.97 5.41 -6.86
N ILE A 90 -6.01 6.32 -6.80
CA ILE A 90 -5.41 6.77 -5.53
C ILE A 90 -6.49 7.37 -4.62
N GLY A 91 -7.39 8.19 -5.17
CA GLY A 91 -8.52 8.74 -4.43
C GLY A 91 -9.52 7.67 -3.94
N HIS A 92 -9.66 6.55 -4.64
CA HIS A 92 -10.46 5.42 -4.15
C HIS A 92 -9.78 4.68 -2.99
N ILE A 93 -8.47 4.43 -3.11
CA ILE A 93 -7.68 3.79 -2.04
C ILE A 93 -7.69 4.66 -0.79
N ASP A 94 -7.47 5.97 -0.92
CA ASP A 94 -7.53 6.90 0.21
C ASP A 94 -8.86 6.79 0.94
N ARG A 95 -9.99 6.89 0.22
CA ARG A 95 -11.33 6.75 0.83
C ARG A 95 -11.55 5.39 1.48
N MET A 96 -11.01 4.31 0.93
CA MET A 96 -11.16 2.98 1.51
C MET A 96 -10.45 2.87 2.87
N ILE A 97 -9.31 3.55 3.03
CA ILE A 97 -8.49 3.48 4.25
C ILE A 97 -8.87 4.58 5.25
N THR A 98 -9.16 5.80 4.80
CA THR A 98 -9.33 6.96 5.70
C THR A 98 -10.78 7.25 6.05
N ARG A 99 -11.76 6.75 5.30
CA ARG A 99 -13.17 7.03 5.59
C ARG A 99 -13.65 6.15 6.74
N ARG A 100 -14.28 6.76 7.75
CA ARG A 100 -15.09 6.01 8.70
C ARG A 100 -16.27 5.38 7.95
N GLY A 101 -16.47 4.08 8.12
CA GLY A 101 -17.77 3.49 7.84
C GLY A 101 -18.81 4.26 8.64
N THR A 102 -19.85 4.76 7.98
CA THR A 102 -21.05 5.20 8.69
C THR A 102 -21.57 3.96 9.39
N GLN A 103 -21.30 3.82 10.68
CA GLN A 103 -21.98 2.84 11.50
C GLN A 103 -23.46 3.14 11.35
N GLY A 104 -24.20 2.17 10.79
CA GLY A 104 -25.63 2.32 10.54
C GLY A 104 -26.32 2.83 11.80
N GLU A 105 -27.19 3.84 11.63
CA GLU A 105 -28.22 4.13 12.62
C GLU A 105 -28.96 2.83 12.90
N ASP A 106 -28.82 2.34 14.13
CA ASP A 106 -29.70 1.30 14.65
C ASP A 106 -31.05 1.98 14.93
N PRO A 107 -32.15 1.63 14.24
CA PRO A 107 -33.43 2.23 14.54
C PRO A 107 -33.91 1.71 15.91
N ALA A 108 -34.29 2.66 16.75
CA ALA A 108 -34.80 2.47 18.12
C ALA A 108 -36.05 1.57 18.20
#